data_AF-A0A3R8T515-F1
#
_entry.id   AF-A0A3R8T515-F1
#
_cell.length_a   1.000
_cell.length_b   1.000
_cell.length_c   1.000
_cell.angle_alpha   90.00
_cell.angle_beta   90.00
_cell.angle_gamma   90.00
#
_symmetry.space_group_name_H-M   'P 1'
#
loop_
_entity.id
_entity.type
_entity.pdbx_description
1 polymer ?
#
loop_
_entity_poly.entity_id
_entity_poly.type
_entity_poly.pdbx_seq_one_letter_code
_entity_poly.pdbx_strand_id
1 'polypeptide(L)'
;MKIMTIKELDEVLATEDPEEHPEQTHDVEVSLANHKVVVVPCMLAVADRPQRPQEIALVIPRGLCRGGQPTRQGLLHAAAEAVRRHLAHRKHPWLEVRTRINGVLTPLMRVHTA
;
A
#
# COMPACT_ATOMS: atom_id res chain seq x y z
N MET A 1 1.09 -9.88 -5.48
CA MET A 1 2.03 -9.38 -4.45
C MET A 1 3.32 -8.90 -5.12
N LYS A 2 3.77 -7.69 -4.82
CA LYS A 2 5.09 -7.17 -5.24
C LYS A 2 6.10 -7.34 -4.09
N ILE A 3 7.25 -7.98 -4.34
CA ILE A 3 8.36 -8.06 -3.36
C ILE A 3 9.38 -7.00 -3.76
N MET A 4 9.90 -6.25 -2.80
CA MET A 4 10.81 -5.14 -3.04
C MET A 4 11.76 -4.90 -1.86
N THR A 5 12.84 -4.18 -2.12
CA THR A 5 13.84 -3.69 -1.16
C THR A 5 13.48 -2.27 -0.70
N ILE A 6 14.20 -1.75 0.31
CA ILE A 6 14.06 -0.34 0.72
C ILE A 6 14.42 0.61 -0.44
N LYS A 7 15.39 0.26 -1.29
CA LYS A 7 15.76 1.12 -2.43
C LYS A 7 14.62 1.23 -3.44
N GLU A 8 14.05 0.09 -3.83
CA GLU A 8 12.89 0.05 -4.73
C GLU A 8 11.64 0.69 -4.10
N LEU A 9 11.52 0.65 -2.77
CA LEU A 9 10.48 1.38 -2.04
C LEU A 9 10.65 2.90 -2.22
N ASP A 10 11.87 3.41 -2.05
CA ASP A 10 12.19 4.82 -2.22
C ASP A 10 12.00 5.27 -3.69
N GLU A 11 12.29 4.42 -4.68
CA GLU A 11 12.02 4.68 -6.11
C GLU A 11 10.52 4.80 -6.41
N VAL A 12 9.69 3.94 -5.81
CA VAL A 12 8.22 4.03 -5.94
C VAL A 12 7.70 5.35 -5.39
N LEU A 13 8.32 5.87 -4.32
CA LEU A 13 7.95 7.15 -3.70
C LEU A 13 8.53 8.36 -4.45
N ALA A 14 9.66 8.20 -5.14
CA ALA A 14 10.31 9.26 -5.92
C ALA A 14 9.69 9.46 -7.32
N THR A 15 8.75 8.59 -7.72
CA THR A 15 8.07 8.73 -9.01
C THR A 15 7.01 9.84 -8.90
N GLU A 16 7.41 11.07 -9.25
CA GLU A 16 6.57 12.28 -9.18
C GLU A 16 5.58 12.40 -10.36
N ASP A 17 5.85 11.73 -11.48
CA ASP A 17 5.02 11.77 -12.68
C ASP A 17 4.09 10.55 -12.78
N PRO A 18 2.76 10.74 -12.69
CA PRO A 18 1.79 9.74 -13.13
C PRO A 18 1.63 9.84 -14.65
N GLU A 19 2.73 9.80 -15.42
CA GLU A 19 2.62 9.62 -16.87
C GLU A 19 2.19 8.18 -17.14
N GLU A 20 0.92 8.09 -17.55
CA GLU A 20 0.28 7.04 -18.32
C GLU A 20 0.62 5.60 -17.97
N HIS A 21 -0.28 4.91 -17.27
CA HIS A 21 -0.91 3.70 -17.79
C HIS A 21 -2.22 3.45 -17.01
N PRO A 22 -3.39 3.33 -17.67
CA PRO A 22 -4.66 3.05 -17.01
C PRO A 22 -4.75 1.56 -16.62
N GLU A 23 -3.85 1.09 -15.76
CA GLU A 23 -3.88 -0.29 -15.29
C GLU A 23 -4.92 -0.43 -14.17
N GLN A 24 -6.08 -0.95 -14.58
CA GLN A 24 -7.06 -1.72 -13.79
C GLN A 24 -7.35 -1.19 -12.38
N THR A 25 -8.56 -0.63 -12.20
CA THR A 25 -9.15 -0.46 -10.87
C THR A 25 -9.12 -1.79 -10.14
N HIS A 26 -8.55 -1.80 -8.95
CA HIS A 26 -8.65 -2.97 -8.08
C HIS A 26 -9.93 -2.81 -7.27
N ASP A 27 -10.78 -3.83 -7.28
CA ASP A 27 -11.96 -3.86 -6.41
C ASP A 27 -11.51 -4.16 -4.99
N VAL A 28 -11.04 -3.11 -4.33
CA VAL A 28 -10.64 -3.12 -2.93
C VAL A 28 -11.79 -2.64 -2.08
N GLU A 29 -11.83 -3.16 -0.86
CA GLU A 29 -12.72 -2.62 0.15
C GLU A 29 -12.31 -1.19 0.49
N VAL A 30 -13.25 -0.25 0.38
CA VAL A 30 -13.03 1.17 0.69
C VAL A 30 -13.83 1.51 1.94
N SER A 31 -13.16 2.01 2.98
CA SER A 31 -13.83 2.41 4.22
C SER A 31 -14.32 3.85 4.20
N LEU A 32 -13.66 4.73 3.42
CA LEU A 32 -14.04 6.13 3.26
C LEU A 32 -13.64 6.61 1.86
N ALA A 33 -14.53 7.36 1.23
CA ALA A 33 -14.28 7.99 -0.07
C ALA A 33 -14.84 9.42 -0.05
N ASN A 34 -13.98 10.42 -0.26
CA ASN A 34 -14.41 11.81 -0.44
C ASN A 34 -13.70 12.43 -1.65
N HIS A 35 -13.86 13.74 -1.89
CA HIS A 35 -13.28 14.42 -3.06
C HIS A 35 -11.76 14.62 -2.98
N LYS A 36 -11.12 14.33 -1.84
CA LYS A 36 -9.66 14.46 -1.65
C LYS A 36 -8.95 13.11 -1.62
N VAL A 37 -9.55 12.14 -0.93
CA VAL A 37 -8.92 10.85 -0.64
C VAL A 37 -9.89 9.67 -0.71
N VAL A 38 -9.31 8.50 -0.94
CA VAL A 38 -9.90 7.18 -0.71
C VAL A 38 -9.10 6.49 0.39
N VAL A 39 -9.80 5.90 1.35
CA VAL A 39 -9.18 5.17 2.46
C VAL A 39 -9.47 3.69 2.30
N VAL A 40 -8.40 2.89 2.29
CA VAL A 40 -8.46 1.43 2.17
C VAL A 40 -7.93 0.82 3.46
N PRO A 41 -8.75 0.05 4.21
CA PRO A 41 -8.30 -0.68 5.38
C PRO A 41 -7.33 -1.80 4.96
N CYS A 42 -6.25 -1.97 5.71
CA CYS A 42 -5.17 -2.90 5.41
C CYS A 42 -4.62 -3.53 6.68
N MET A 43 -3.87 -4.62 6.49
CA MET A 43 -3.16 -5.32 7.53
C MET A 43 -1.66 -5.26 7.26
N LEU A 44 -0.88 -4.89 8.27
CA LEU A 44 0.57 -4.87 8.25
C LEU A 44 1.11 -6.04 9.07
N ALA A 45 1.72 -7.02 8.40
CA ALA A 45 2.49 -8.07 9.05
C ALA A 45 3.97 -7.67 9.12
N VAL A 46 4.61 -7.96 10.25
CA VAL A 46 6.05 -7.70 10.46
C VAL A 46 6.78 -8.99 10.81
N ALA A 47 8.06 -9.07 10.45
CA ALA A 47 8.89 -10.27 10.62
C ALA A 47 8.89 -10.86 12.04
N ASP A 48 8.89 -10.01 13.07
CA ASP A 48 9.02 -10.46 14.46
C ASP A 48 7.76 -11.13 14.99
N ARG A 49 6.59 -10.76 14.44
CA ARG A 49 5.27 -11.23 14.88
C ARG A 49 4.30 -11.37 13.70
N PRO A 50 4.57 -12.28 12.74
CA PRO A 50 3.77 -12.41 11.53
C PRO A 50 2.33 -12.86 11.81
N GLN A 51 2.10 -13.55 12.94
CA GLN A 51 0.77 -14.00 13.36
C GLN A 51 -0.08 -12.89 14.03
N ARG A 52 0.50 -11.71 14.29
CA ARG A 52 -0.21 -10.57 14.88
C ARG A 52 -0.13 -9.37 13.93
N PRO A 53 -0.81 -9.43 12.78
CA PRO A 53 -0.84 -8.30 11.87
C PRO A 53 -1.54 -7.10 12.54
N GLN A 54 -1.04 -5.90 12.28
CA GLN A 54 -1.59 -4.65 12.80
C GLN A 54 -2.53 -4.05 11.76
N GLU A 55 -3.68 -3.54 12.19
CA GLU A 55 -4.55 -2.76 11.31
C GLU A 55 -3.89 -1.43 10.97
N ILE A 56 -3.87 -1.11 9.68
CA ILE A 56 -3.42 0.18 9.15
C ILE A 56 -4.42 0.68 8.10
N ALA A 57 -4.42 1.98 7.84
CA ALA A 57 -5.22 2.57 6.77
C ALA A 57 -4.30 3.15 5.70
N LEU A 58 -4.52 2.77 4.44
CA LEU A 58 -3.89 3.42 3.31
C LEU A 58 -4.73 4.62 2.91
N VAL A 59 -4.12 5.80 2.90
CA VAL A 59 -4.75 7.04 2.46
C VAL A 59 -4.26 7.34 1.04
N ILE A 60 -5.17 7.25 0.07
CA ILE A 60 -4.85 7.33 -1.34
C ILE A 60 -5.43 8.65 -1.88
N PRO A 61 -4.59 9.58 -2.38
CA PRO A 61 -5.05 10.80 -3.01
C PRO A 61 -5.94 10.52 -4.23
N ARG A 62 -6.96 11.37 -4.46
CA ARG A 62 -7.89 11.17 -5.58
C ARG A 62 -7.24 11.17 -6.96
N GLY A 63 -6.11 11.85 -7.14
CA GLY A 63 -5.34 11.80 -8.38
C GLY A 63 -4.81 10.40 -8.73
N LEU A 64 -4.71 9.52 -7.73
CA LEU A 64 -4.32 8.11 -7.89
C LEU A 64 -5.52 7.16 -7.80
N CYS A 65 -6.73 7.67 -8.04
CA CYS A 65 -7.96 6.90 -8.07
C CYS A 65 -8.67 7.04 -9.41
N ARG A 66 -9.49 6.05 -9.76
CA ARG A 66 -10.39 6.10 -10.92
C ARG A 66 -11.82 5.85 -10.44
N GLY A 67 -12.65 6.89 -10.54
CA GLY A 67 -13.98 6.86 -9.93
C GLY A 67 -13.86 6.69 -8.42
N GLY A 68 -14.61 5.74 -7.86
CA GLY A 68 -14.61 5.41 -6.43
C GLY A 68 -13.41 4.59 -5.94
N GLN A 69 -12.65 3.97 -6.85
CA GLN A 69 -11.64 2.96 -6.52
C GLN A 69 -10.20 3.47 -6.75
N PRO A 70 -9.21 3.02 -5.97
CA PRO A 70 -7.83 3.35 -6.21
C PRO A 70 -7.27 2.60 -7.43
N THR A 71 -6.30 3.20 -8.11
CA THR A 71 -5.51 2.51 -9.12
C THR A 71 -4.49 1.58 -8.46
N ARG A 72 -3.93 0.65 -9.22
CA ARG A 72 -2.84 -0.21 -8.73
C ARG A 72 -1.65 0.62 -8.23
N GLN A 73 -1.29 1.68 -8.95
CA GLN A 73 -0.22 2.60 -8.55
C GLN A 73 -0.58 3.33 -7.26
N GLY A 74 -1.81 3.83 -7.12
CA GLY A 74 -2.27 4.49 -5.90
C GLY A 74 -2.18 3.59 -4.66
N LEU A 75 -2.58 2.32 -4.80
CA LEU A 75 -2.44 1.32 -3.75
C LEU A 75 -0.97 1.08 -3.37
N LEU A 76 -0.09 0.90 -4.37
CA LEU A 76 1.32 0.64 -4.13
C LEU A 76 2.03 1.86 -3.51
N HIS A 77 1.75 3.07 -3.98
CA HIS A 77 2.32 4.31 -3.46
C HIS A 77 1.90 4.52 -2.00
N ALA A 78 0.61 4.41 -1.69
CA ALA A 78 0.13 4.56 -0.31
C ALA A 78 0.67 3.46 0.62
N ALA A 79 0.78 2.23 0.13
CA ALA A 79 1.41 1.14 0.87
C ALA A 79 2.90 1.41 1.12
N ALA A 80 3.59 1.97 0.12
CA ALA A 80 4.99 2.36 0.24
C ALA A 80 5.20 3.42 1.32
N GLU A 81 4.38 4.48 1.32
CA GLU A 81 4.42 5.51 2.35
C GLU A 81 4.17 4.93 3.74
N ALA A 82 3.17 4.07 3.89
CA ALA A 82 2.83 3.45 5.16
C ALA A 82 4.00 2.60 5.71
N VAL A 83 4.64 1.81 4.85
CA VAL A 83 5.82 1.03 5.23
C VAL A 83 6.99 1.94 5.59
N ARG A 84 7.24 3.00 4.80
CA ARG A 84 8.34 3.94 5.06
C ARG A 84 8.20 4.62 6.43
N ARG A 85 6.99 5.08 6.76
CA ARG A 85 6.66 5.65 8.08
C ARG A 85 6.87 4.63 9.21
N HIS A 86 6.47 3.38 9.01
CA HIS A 86 6.70 2.34 10.01
C HIS A 86 8.20 2.05 10.24
N LEU A 87 8.96 1.96 9.14
CA LEU A 87 10.40 1.73 9.16
C LEU A 87 11.20 2.88 9.78
N ALA A 88 10.69 4.11 9.73
CA ALA A 88 11.32 5.26 10.38
C ALA A 88 11.38 5.11 11.92
N HIS A 89 10.46 4.33 12.51
CA HIS A 89 10.36 4.16 13.96
C HIS A 89 10.81 2.78 14.45
N ARG A 90 10.83 1.77 13.57
CA ARG A 90 11.12 0.37 13.95
C ARG A 90 11.90 -0.33 12.86
N LYS A 91 12.89 -1.12 13.27
CA LYS A 91 13.66 -1.99 12.36
C LYS A 91 13.04 -3.38 12.36
N HIS A 92 12.56 -3.82 11.20
CA HIS A 92 12.06 -5.18 10.98
C HIS A 92 12.72 -5.74 9.73
N PRO A 93 13.23 -6.99 9.73
CA PRO A 93 13.83 -7.63 8.55
C PRO A 93 12.96 -7.57 7.29
N TRP A 94 11.65 -7.64 7.47
CA TRP A 94 10.67 -7.41 6.43
C TRP A 94 9.33 -6.94 7.01
N LEU A 95 8.55 -6.26 6.15
CA LEU A 95 7.15 -5.91 6.39
C LEU A 95 6.30 -6.32 5.19
N GLU A 96 5.05 -6.71 5.43
CA GLU A 96 4.10 -7.06 4.38
C GLU A 96 2.77 -6.34 4.60
N VAL A 97 2.33 -5.61 3.57
CA VAL A 97 1.01 -4.98 3.52
C VAL A 97 0.05 -5.93 2.80
N ARG A 98 -1.09 -6.20 3.44
CA ARG A 98 -2.20 -6.98 2.88
C ARG A 98 -3.45 -6.12 2.85
N THR A 99 -4.27 -6.27 1.82
CA THR A 99 -5.56 -5.59 1.69
C THR A 99 -6.63 -6.56 1.22
N ARG A 100 -7.90 -6.25 1.45
CA ARG A 100 -9.01 -7.07 0.93
C ARG A 100 -9.28 -6.69 -0.52
N ILE A 101 -9.02 -7.63 -1.42
CA ILE A 101 -9.36 -7.55 -2.84
C ILE A 101 -10.46 -8.58 -3.09
N ASN A 102 -11.61 -8.16 -3.61
CA ASN A 102 -12.78 -9.03 -3.77
C ASN A 102 -13.15 -9.78 -2.46
N GLY A 103 -13.03 -9.11 -1.31
CA GLY A 103 -13.28 -9.69 0.02
C GLY A 103 -12.17 -10.61 0.56
N VAL A 104 -11.17 -10.96 -0.24
CA VAL A 104 -10.06 -11.86 0.16
C VAL A 104 -8.85 -11.05 0.61
N LEU A 105 -8.36 -11.33 1.82
CA LEU A 105 -7.14 -10.69 2.33
C LEU A 105 -5.93 -11.15 1.50
N THR A 106 -5.46 -10.25 0.65
CA THR A 106 -4.45 -10.51 -0.38
C THR A 106 -3.19 -9.70 -0.10
N PRO A 107 -1.99 -10.31 -0.20
CA PRO A 107 -0.75 -9.56 -0.04
C PRO A 107 -0.52 -8.62 -1.22
N LEU A 108 -0.44 -7.33 -0.90
CA LEU A 108 -0.20 -6.25 -1.85
C LEU A 108 1.30 -6.12 -2.11
N MET A 109 2.07 -5.96 -1.04
CA MET A 109 3.49 -5.61 -1.09
C MET A 109 4.25 -6.23 0.08
N ARG A 110 5.48 -6.71 -0.16
CA ARG A 110 6.43 -7.10 0.88
C ARG A 110 7.74 -6.35 0.67
N VAL A 111 8.22 -5.70 1.72
CA VAL A 111 9.48 -4.94 1.72
C VAL A 111 10.49 -5.67 2.59
N HIS A 112 11.68 -5.95 2.05
CA HIS A 112 12.82 -6.47 2.79
C HIS A 112 13.80 -5.34 3.10
N THR A 113 14.33 -5.31 4.33
CA THR A 113 15.23 -4.25 4.82
C THR A 113 16.70 -4.65 4.81
N ALA A 114 17.04 -5.73 4.11
CA ALA A 114 18.38 -6.30 4.04
C ALA A 114 19.37 -5.39 3.32
#